data_AF-A0A4U7EFT6-F1
#
_entry.id   AF-A0A4U7EFT6-F1
#
_cell.length_a   1.000
_cell.length_b   1.000
_cell.length_c   1.000
_cell.angle_alpha   90.00
_cell.angle_beta   90.00
_cell.angle_gamma   90.00
#
_symmetry.space_group_name_H-M   'P 1'
#
loop_
_entity.id
_entity.type
_entity.pdbx_description
1 polymer ?
#
loop_
_entity_poly.entity_id
_entity_poly.type
_entity_poly.pdbx_seq_one_letter_code
_entity_poly.pdbx_strand_id
1 'polypeptide(L)'
;AHMLLNAQALGHGAVAGDLAALLGERDIFKGQGEAPDVDLRLRLEALHRLRRGERPTPDHARSYVVPYGAVGHVRKVADHWRAQLGVSTKVAGDVAVTGLLTAFAYPDRLAQRREGQSGRFRLRTGRAATLPRPQLLSDADYLVAAPVDARRQA
;
A
#
# COMPACT_ATOMS: atom_id res chain seq x y z
N ALA A 1 -9.70 9.13 9.31
CA ALA A 1 -8.99 9.30 10.60
C ALA A 1 -8.82 7.98 11.39
N HIS A 2 -9.75 7.01 11.31
CA HIS A 2 -9.71 5.79 12.14
C HIS A 2 -8.38 5.00 12.09
N MET A 3 -7.79 4.80 10.90
CA MET A 3 -6.48 4.14 10.75
C MET A 3 -5.37 4.85 11.53
N LEU A 4 -5.27 6.17 11.42
CA LEU A 4 -4.20 6.96 12.03
C LEU A 4 -4.26 6.91 13.56
N LEU A 5 -5.47 7.01 14.13
CA LEU A 5 -5.69 6.95 15.58
C LEU A 5 -5.32 5.58 16.16
N ASN A 6 -5.82 4.49 15.55
CA ASN A 6 -5.50 3.13 16.00
C ASN A 6 -4.01 2.82 15.82
N ALA A 7 -3.40 3.26 14.72
CA ALA A 7 -1.97 3.06 14.51
C ALA A 7 -1.12 3.76 15.56
N GLN A 8 -1.50 4.97 15.99
CA GLN A 8 -0.79 5.69 17.04
C GLN A 8 -0.86 4.93 18.37
N ALA A 9 -2.05 4.44 18.74
CA ALA A 9 -2.23 3.64 19.95
C ALA A 9 -1.40 2.32 19.93
N LEU A 10 -1.19 1.76 18.73
CA LEU A 10 -0.41 0.53 18.53
C LEU A 10 1.09 0.77 18.25
N GLY A 11 1.56 2.02 18.26
CA GLY A 11 2.97 2.34 17.98
C GLY A 11 3.37 2.26 16.49
N HIS A 12 2.41 2.21 15.57
CA HIS A 12 2.60 2.12 14.12
C HIS A 12 2.35 3.44 13.36
N GLY A 13 2.34 4.58 14.06
CA GLY A 13 2.04 5.88 13.48
C GLY A 13 2.94 6.25 12.28
N ALA A 14 4.20 5.80 12.26
CA ALA A 14 5.11 6.03 11.14
C ALA A 14 4.59 5.40 9.84
N VAL A 15 4.23 4.12 9.87
CA VAL A 15 3.68 3.39 8.72
C VAL A 15 2.31 3.96 8.35
N ALA A 16 1.49 4.33 9.33
CA ALA A 16 0.18 4.90 9.06
C ALA A 16 0.26 6.26 8.35
N GLY A 17 1.24 7.10 8.69
CA GLY A 17 1.49 8.36 7.98
C GLY A 17 1.93 8.13 6.53
N ASP A 18 2.83 7.17 6.29
CA ASP A 18 3.20 6.76 4.93
C ASP A 18 2.00 6.21 4.14
N LEU A 19 1.23 5.32 4.77
CA LEU A 19 0.08 4.66 4.14
C LEU A 19 -1.03 5.67 3.84
N ALA A 20 -1.29 6.63 4.74
CA ALA A 20 -2.25 7.70 4.51
C ALA A 20 -1.88 8.56 3.30
N ALA A 21 -0.59 8.88 3.14
CA ALA A 21 -0.11 9.60 1.95
C ALA A 21 -0.27 8.76 0.68
N LEU A 22 0.12 7.49 0.71
CA LEU A 22 0.01 6.59 -0.44
C LEU A 22 -1.43 6.37 -0.89
N LEU A 23 -2.38 6.24 0.05
CA LEU A 23 -3.80 6.04 -0.24
C LEU A 23 -4.50 7.33 -0.70
N GLY A 24 -3.96 8.50 -0.35
CA GLY A 24 -4.50 9.80 -0.76
C GLY A 24 -4.00 10.29 -2.11
N GLU A 25 -2.97 9.65 -2.65
CA GLU A 25 -2.28 10.06 -3.88
C GLU A 25 -2.49 9.07 -5.03
N ARG A 26 -2.20 9.52 -6.25
CA ARG A 26 -2.17 8.62 -7.41
C ARG A 26 -1.03 7.62 -7.28
N ASP A 27 -1.23 6.43 -7.85
CA ASP A 27 -0.21 5.37 -7.77
C ASP A 27 1.16 5.83 -8.32
N ILE A 28 2.17 5.69 -7.47
CA ILE A 28 3.56 6.07 -7.76
C ILE A 28 4.25 5.07 -8.68
N PHE A 29 3.69 3.86 -8.83
CA PHE A 29 4.21 2.85 -9.75
C PHE A 29 3.73 3.16 -11.18
N LYS A 30 4.65 3.04 -12.13
CA LYS A 30 4.36 3.08 -13.56
C LYS A 30 4.75 1.73 -14.16
N GLY A 31 3.74 0.99 -14.59
CA GLY A 31 3.91 -0.30 -15.24
C GLY A 31 4.67 -0.20 -16.54
N GLN A 32 5.47 -1.21 -16.86
CA GLN A 32 6.15 -1.38 -18.13
C GLN A 32 5.50 -2.52 -18.92
N GLY A 33 4.53 -2.18 -19.76
CA GLY A 33 3.73 -3.16 -20.52
C GLY A 33 2.56 -3.78 -19.74
N GLU A 34 2.66 -3.84 -18.41
CA GLU A 34 1.64 -4.45 -17.54
C GLU A 34 1.37 -3.60 -16.29
N ALA A 35 0.18 -3.76 -15.69
CA ALA A 35 -0.13 -3.10 -14.42
C ALA A 35 0.79 -3.61 -13.30
N PRO A 36 1.38 -2.73 -12.47
CA PRO A 36 2.18 -3.13 -11.32
C PRO A 36 1.40 -4.02 -10.34
N ASP A 37 2.13 -4.81 -9.55
CA ASP A 37 1.53 -5.59 -8.46
C ASP A 37 0.79 -4.68 -7.47
N VAL A 38 -0.37 -5.13 -6.97
CA VAL A 38 -1.27 -4.35 -6.11
C VAL A 38 -0.82 -4.31 -4.65
N ASP A 39 0.20 -5.08 -4.27
CA ASP A 39 0.68 -5.11 -2.90
C ASP A 39 1.19 -3.72 -2.46
N LEU A 40 0.48 -3.13 -1.50
CA LEU A 40 0.82 -1.82 -0.93
C LEU A 40 2.17 -1.83 -0.21
N ARG A 41 2.66 -2.99 0.22
CA ARG A 41 4.00 -3.12 0.83
C ARG A 41 5.10 -2.72 -0.15
N LEU A 42 4.93 -2.98 -1.45
CA LEU A 42 5.89 -2.54 -2.46
C LEU A 42 5.97 -1.01 -2.54
N ARG A 43 4.84 -0.32 -2.33
CA ARG A 43 4.76 1.15 -2.34
C ARG A 43 5.41 1.76 -1.10
N LEU A 44 5.18 1.14 0.06
CA LEU A 44 5.88 1.50 1.28
C LEU A 44 7.38 1.28 1.17
N GLU A 45 7.81 0.14 0.61
CA GLU A 45 9.24 -0.14 0.41
C GLU A 45 9.87 0.90 -0.52
N ALA A 46 9.25 1.23 -1.66
CA ALA A 46 9.78 2.28 -2.55
C ALA A 46 9.95 3.64 -1.85
N LEU A 47 9.02 3.99 -0.96
CA LEU A 47 9.11 5.20 -0.14
C LEU A 47 10.20 5.10 0.92
N HIS A 48 10.35 3.95 1.58
CA HIS A 48 11.41 3.70 2.57
C HIS A 48 12.80 3.71 1.94
N ARG A 49 12.96 3.15 0.74
CA ARG A 49 14.17 3.26 -0.07
C ARG A 49 14.56 4.70 -0.33
N LEU A 50 13.60 5.52 -0.78
CA LEU A 50 13.85 6.96 -0.96
C LEU A 50 14.30 7.63 0.35
N ARG A 51 13.68 7.29 1.49
CA ARG A 51 14.06 7.83 2.81
C ARG A 51 15.49 7.42 3.22
N ARG A 52 15.95 6.24 2.83
CA ARG A 52 17.32 5.75 3.03
C ARG A 52 18.34 6.33 2.04
N GLY A 53 17.90 7.17 1.09
CA GLY A 53 18.76 7.71 0.05
C GLY A 53 19.02 6.74 -1.11
N GLU A 54 18.28 5.64 -1.17
CA GLU A 54 18.36 4.66 -2.24
C GLU A 54 17.48 5.05 -3.43
N ARG A 55 17.69 4.37 -4.57
CA ARG A 55 16.76 4.45 -5.70
C ARG A 55 15.38 3.94 -5.27
N PRO A 56 14.26 4.59 -5.60
CA PRO A 56 12.93 4.08 -5.24
C PRO A 56 12.61 2.75 -5.93
N THR A 57 12.97 2.65 -7.22
CA THR A 57 12.85 1.42 -8.01
C THR A 57 14.04 0.50 -7.71
N PRO A 58 13.83 -0.76 -7.29
CA PRO A 58 14.89 -1.76 -7.18
C PRO A 58 15.50 -2.11 -8.53
N ASP A 59 16.81 -2.36 -8.58
CA ASP A 59 17.50 -2.69 -9.85
C ASP A 59 16.98 -4.00 -10.47
N HIS A 60 16.43 -4.91 -9.66
CA HIS A 60 15.81 -6.14 -10.12
C HIS A 60 14.36 -5.96 -10.63
N ALA A 61 13.75 -4.78 -10.46
CA ALA A 61 12.37 -4.55 -10.88
C ALA A 61 12.31 -4.44 -12.42
N ARG A 62 11.66 -5.41 -13.06
CA ARG A 62 11.56 -5.47 -14.53
C ARG A 62 10.23 -4.97 -15.09
N SER A 63 9.19 -4.95 -14.28
CA SER A 63 7.81 -4.72 -14.72
C SER A 63 7.25 -3.36 -14.31
N TYR A 64 8.01 -2.54 -13.58
CA TYR A 64 7.59 -1.20 -13.18
C TYR A 64 8.76 -0.25 -12.92
N VAL A 65 8.46 1.05 -12.95
CA VAL A 65 9.33 2.14 -12.52
C VAL A 65 8.60 3.01 -11.50
N VAL A 66 9.31 3.50 -10.49
CA VAL A 66 8.84 4.49 -9.52
C VAL A 66 9.58 5.82 -9.78
N PRO A 67 8.95 6.80 -10.44
CA PRO A 67 9.57 8.08 -10.72
C PRO A 67 9.87 8.86 -9.43
N TYR A 68 11.07 9.43 -9.31
CA TYR A 68 11.51 10.21 -8.14
C TYR A 68 10.53 11.33 -7.77
N GLY A 69 9.97 12.03 -8.75
CA GLY A 69 9.00 13.10 -8.50
C GLY A 69 7.72 12.59 -7.80
N ALA A 70 7.21 11.42 -8.21
CA ALA A 70 5.99 10.85 -7.65
C ALA A 70 6.18 10.40 -6.20
N VAL A 71 7.24 9.62 -5.93
CA VAL A 71 7.55 9.18 -4.56
C VAL A 71 8.02 10.34 -3.68
N GLY A 72 8.68 11.35 -4.26
CA GLY A 72 9.11 12.55 -3.56
C GLY A 72 7.93 13.42 -3.11
N HIS A 73 6.86 13.50 -3.91
CA HIS A 73 5.60 14.13 -3.52
C HIS A 73 4.93 13.36 -2.37
N VAL A 74 4.76 12.05 -2.51
CA VAL A 74 4.20 11.20 -1.45
C VAL A 74 4.99 11.33 -0.15
N ARG A 75 6.32 11.39 -0.21
CA ARG A 75 7.17 11.60 0.98
C ARG A 75 6.81 12.88 1.73
N LYS A 76 6.61 13.99 1.02
CA LYS A 76 6.23 15.28 1.64
C LYS A 76 4.88 15.18 2.35
N VAL A 77 3.90 14.53 1.71
CA VAL A 77 2.57 14.31 2.31
C VAL A 77 2.67 13.37 3.52
N ALA A 78 3.49 12.32 3.43
CA ALA A 78 3.74 11.40 4.53
C ALA A 78 4.42 12.09 5.72
N ASP A 79 5.37 13.00 5.46
CA ASP A 79 6.04 13.79 6.49
C ASP A 79 5.08 14.73 7.21
N HIS A 80 4.11 15.29 6.49
CA HIS A 80 3.02 16.08 7.09
C HIS A 80 2.18 15.22 8.05
N TRP A 81 1.71 14.05 7.62
CA TRP A 81 0.94 13.15 8.49
C TRP A 81 1.74 12.67 9.70
N ARG A 82 3.02 12.33 9.50
CA ARG A 82 3.92 11.95 10.59
C ARG A 82 4.09 13.07 11.61
N ALA A 83 4.28 14.31 11.15
CA ALA A 83 4.38 15.46 12.04
C ALA A 83 3.10 15.66 12.86
N GLN A 84 1.92 15.52 12.24
CA GLN A 84 0.63 15.60 12.95
C GLN A 84 0.45 14.50 14.01
N LEU A 85 1.03 13.31 13.79
CA LEU A 85 1.02 12.20 14.74
C LEU A 85 2.13 12.28 15.80
N GLY A 86 3.03 13.27 15.72
CA GLY A 86 4.18 13.38 16.61
C GLY A 86 5.20 12.25 16.45
N VAL A 87 5.28 11.61 15.27
CA VAL A 87 6.22 10.52 15.00
C VAL A 87 7.38 10.97 14.12
N SER A 88 8.54 10.33 14.29
CA SER A 88 9.75 10.66 13.54
C SER A 88 9.57 10.45 12.03
N THR A 89 10.01 11.44 11.24
CA THR A 89 10.07 11.37 9.77
C THR A 89 11.26 10.56 9.24
N LYS A 90 12.23 10.25 10.11
CA LYS A 90 13.46 9.54 9.74
C LYS A 90 13.36 8.03 9.93
N VAL A 91 12.55 7.58 10.89
CA VAL A 91 12.44 6.16 11.24
C VAL A 91 11.44 5.48 10.32
N ALA A 92 11.90 4.46 9.59
CA ALA A 92 11.03 3.55 8.85
C ALA A 92 10.26 2.68 9.86
N GLY A 93 8.98 2.46 9.59
CA GLY A 93 8.18 1.54 10.39
C GLY A 93 8.06 0.17 9.72
N ASP A 94 7.54 -0.81 10.45
CA ASP A 94 7.39 -2.18 9.96
C ASP A 94 6.30 -2.31 8.88
N VAL A 95 6.68 -2.66 7.66
CA VAL A 95 5.75 -2.85 6.55
C VAL A 95 4.83 -4.06 6.73
N ALA A 96 5.12 -4.99 7.64
CA ALA A 96 4.25 -6.14 7.92
C ALA A 96 2.87 -5.72 8.44
N VAL A 97 2.76 -4.56 9.11
CA VAL A 97 1.49 -4.07 9.65
C VAL A 97 0.56 -3.44 8.61
N THR A 98 1.01 -3.35 7.35
CA THR A 98 0.24 -2.72 6.25
C THR A 98 -1.17 -3.28 6.14
N GLY A 99 -1.34 -4.60 6.20
CA GLY A 99 -2.65 -5.23 6.11
C GLY A 99 -3.59 -4.79 7.24
N LEU A 100 -3.09 -4.82 8.49
CA LEU A 100 -3.83 -4.38 9.67
C LEU A 100 -4.26 -2.91 9.57
N LEU A 101 -3.32 -2.02 9.23
CA LEU A 101 -3.60 -0.59 9.11
C LEU A 101 -4.60 -0.30 7.98
N THR A 102 -4.46 -0.98 6.85
CA THR A 102 -5.40 -0.87 5.74
C THR A 102 -6.79 -1.35 6.14
N ALA A 103 -6.89 -2.40 6.98
CA ALA A 103 -8.16 -2.87 7.51
C ALA A 103 -8.84 -1.84 8.44
N PHE A 104 -8.07 -1.06 9.21
CA PHE A 104 -8.64 0.05 9.98
C PHE A 104 -9.17 1.18 9.10
N ALA A 105 -8.60 1.38 7.91
CA ALA A 105 -9.07 2.37 6.94
C ALA A 105 -10.31 1.89 6.17
N TYR A 106 -10.35 0.61 5.80
CA TYR A 106 -11.39 0.03 4.94
C TYR A 106 -11.91 -1.32 5.49
N PRO A 107 -12.58 -1.31 6.66
CA PRO A 107 -12.98 -2.54 7.34
C PRO A 107 -14.07 -3.34 6.59
N ASP A 108 -14.85 -2.67 5.73
CA ASP A 108 -15.83 -3.26 4.82
C ASP A 108 -15.18 -3.95 3.62
N ARG A 109 -13.91 -3.64 3.34
CA ARG A 109 -13.12 -4.15 2.21
C ARG A 109 -12.14 -5.25 2.57
N LEU A 110 -12.19 -5.73 3.82
CA LEU A 110 -11.50 -6.97 4.20
C LEU A 110 -12.08 -8.13 3.38
N ALA A 111 -11.21 -8.93 2.77
CA ALA A 111 -11.57 -10.00 1.88
C ALA A 111 -10.89 -11.30 2.33
N GLN A 112 -11.62 -12.41 2.24
CA GLN A 112 -11.12 -13.76 2.46
C GLN A 112 -11.00 -14.48 1.12
N ARG A 113 -9.90 -15.20 0.90
CA ARG A 113 -9.71 -16.01 -0.30
C ARG A 113 -10.76 -17.12 -0.37
N ARG A 114 -11.28 -17.39 -1.56
CA ARG A 114 -12.17 -18.52 -1.78
C ARG A 114 -11.36 -19.81 -1.83
N GLU A 115 -11.86 -20.83 -1.17
CA GLU A 115 -11.23 -22.14 -1.13
C GLU A 115 -10.97 -22.68 -2.54
N GLY A 116 -9.75 -23.17 -2.78
CA GLY A 116 -9.30 -23.69 -4.08
C GLY A 116 -9.19 -22.66 -5.20
N GLN A 117 -9.37 -21.35 -4.95
CA GLN A 117 -9.39 -20.32 -5.99
C GLN A 117 -8.37 -19.20 -5.71
N SER A 118 -7.16 -19.36 -6.25
CA SER A 118 -6.12 -18.34 -6.21
C SER A 118 -6.59 -17.04 -6.88
N GLY A 119 -6.30 -15.90 -6.25
CA GLY A 119 -6.67 -14.57 -6.76
C GLY A 119 -8.15 -14.21 -6.67
N ARG A 120 -9.01 -15.07 -6.10
CA ARG A 120 -10.45 -14.82 -5.94
C ARG A 120 -10.82 -14.72 -4.47
N PHE A 121 -11.49 -13.62 -4.12
CA PHE A 121 -11.80 -13.26 -2.76
C PHE A 121 -13.28 -12.93 -2.58
N ARG A 122 -13.77 -13.11 -1.35
CA ARG A 122 -15.08 -12.64 -0.88
C ARG A 122 -14.85 -11.53 0.13
N LEU A 123 -15.32 -10.34 -0.18
CA LEU A 123 -15.32 -9.21 0.74
C LEU A 123 -16.25 -9.49 1.92
N ARG A 124 -15.99 -8.85 3.06
CA ARG A 124 -16.85 -8.89 4.26
C ARG A 124 -18.31 -8.54 3.95
N THR A 125 -18.54 -7.69 2.95
CA THR A 125 -19.87 -7.32 2.44
C THR A 125 -20.55 -8.39 1.59
N GLY A 126 -19.92 -9.54 1.36
CA GLY A 126 -20.40 -10.63 0.50
C GLY A 126 -20.06 -10.45 -0.98
N ARG A 127 -19.61 -9.26 -1.40
CA ARG A 127 -19.21 -8.97 -2.79
C ARG A 127 -17.96 -9.77 -3.19
N ALA A 128 -17.89 -10.17 -4.46
CA ALA A 128 -16.69 -10.77 -5.01
C ALA A 128 -15.62 -9.71 -5.30
N ALA A 129 -14.35 -10.07 -5.09
CA ALA A 129 -13.19 -9.31 -5.52
C ALA A 129 -12.21 -10.27 -6.20
N THR A 130 -11.63 -9.85 -7.32
CA THR A 130 -10.75 -10.69 -8.13
C THR A 130 -9.50 -9.90 -8.50
N LEU A 131 -8.34 -10.50 -8.32
CA LEU A 131 -7.10 -9.95 -8.85
C LEU A 131 -7.08 -10.12 -10.37
N PRO A 132 -6.66 -9.11 -11.15
CA PRO A 132 -6.73 -9.15 -12.61
C PRO A 132 -5.82 -10.20 -13.24
N ARG A 133 -4.82 -10.68 -12.49
CA ARG A 133 -3.82 -11.66 -12.89
C ARG A 133 -3.18 -12.29 -11.64
N PRO A 134 -2.40 -13.38 -11.76
CA PRO A 134 -1.57 -13.87 -10.67
C PRO A 134 -0.63 -12.77 -10.16
N GLN A 135 -0.62 -12.54 -8.85
CA GLN A 135 0.13 -11.50 -8.16
C GLN A 135 0.62 -12.03 -6.82
N LEU A 136 1.48 -11.28 -6.13
CA LEU A 136 2.07 -11.70 -4.84
C LEU A 136 1.02 -12.05 -3.78
N LEU A 137 -0.13 -11.40 -3.83
CA LEU A 137 -1.23 -11.61 -2.88
C LEU A 137 -2.26 -12.65 -3.34
N SER A 138 -2.05 -13.34 -4.46
CA SER A 138 -3.03 -14.29 -5.02
C SER A 138 -3.38 -15.43 -4.07
N ASP A 139 -2.43 -15.90 -3.28
CA ASP A 139 -2.62 -17.01 -2.32
C ASP A 139 -2.73 -16.55 -0.86
N ALA A 140 -2.76 -15.24 -0.61
CA ALA A 140 -3.00 -14.72 0.74
C ALA A 140 -4.39 -15.17 1.23
N ASP A 141 -4.49 -15.63 2.48
CA ASP A 141 -5.79 -16.05 3.04
C ASP A 141 -6.74 -14.87 3.22
N TYR A 142 -6.18 -13.71 3.56
CA TYR A 142 -6.90 -12.46 3.72
C TYR A 142 -6.14 -11.29 3.10
N LEU A 143 -6.89 -10.34 2.54
CA LEU A 143 -6.36 -9.06 2.07
C LEU A 143 -7.38 -7.94 2.29
N VAL A 144 -6.96 -6.69 2.09
CA VAL A 144 -7.87 -5.53 2.08
C VAL A 144 -7.81 -4.88 0.71
N ALA A 145 -8.96 -4.76 0.04
CA ALA A 145 -9.07 -4.15 -1.26
C ALA A 145 -9.07 -2.61 -1.16
N ALA A 146 -7.91 -2.03 -0.84
CA ALA A 146 -7.74 -0.59 -0.84
C ALA A 146 -8.05 0.00 -2.22
N PRO A 147 -8.60 1.23 -2.30
CA PRO A 147 -8.67 1.95 -3.55
C PRO A 147 -7.24 2.30 -3.97
N VAL A 148 -6.69 1.49 -4.87
CA VAL A 148 -5.50 1.86 -5.64
C VAL A 148 -6.03 2.33 -6.97
N ASP A 149 -5.65 3.53 -7.38
CA ASP A 149 -6.11 4.16 -8.62
C ASP A 149 -5.57 3.36 -9.83
N ALA A 150 -6.21 2.22 -10.10
CA ALA A 150 -5.98 1.42 -11.27
C ALA A 150 -6.59 2.21 -12.41
N ARG A 151 -5.75 2.89 -13.19
CA ARG A 151 -6.17 3.41 -14.49
C ARG A 151 -6.94 2.29 -15.18
N ARG A 152 -8.24 2.48 -15.40
CA ARG A 152 -9.03 1.65 -16.28
C ARG A 152 -8.27 1.60 -17.60
N GLN A 153 -7.71 0.45 -17.95
CA GLN A 153 -7.44 0.16 -19.35
C GLN A 153 -8.82 -0.05 -19.97
N ALA A 154 -9.25 0.96 -20.71
CA ALA A 154 -10.33 0.84 -21.68
C ALA A 154 -9.83 0.03 -22.88
#